data_AF-A0A2T0APM0-F1
#
_entry.id   AF-A0A2T0APM0-F1
#
_cell.length_a   1.000
_cell.length_b   1.000
_cell.length_c   1.000
_cell.angle_alpha   90.00
_cell.angle_beta   90.00
_cell.angle_gamma   90.00
#
_symmetry.space_group_name_H-M   'P 1'
#
loop_
_entity.id
_entity.type
_entity.pdbx_description
1 polymer ?
#
loop_
_entity_poly.entity_id
_entity_poly.type
_entity_poly.pdbx_seq_one_letter_code
_entity_poly.pdbx_strand_id
1 'polypeptide(L)'
;MIGRKIYYELATGDVILTTLEKTSETAINTTKEQDFQIYDVLQARSIDSVGVIQLEFGQYQGEFQTAKSYKVNLETNELVFEYPTYEPPLTEQIERLKSENLSLKEENTALKEQQKELQTSLLEAQNAINALLEV
;
A
#
# COMPACT_ATOMS: atom_id res chain seq x y z
N MET A 1 -4.50 20.66 -28.50
CA MET A 1 -4.63 19.56 -27.52
C MET A 1 -4.29 20.09 -26.14
N ILE A 2 -4.98 19.63 -25.11
CA ILE A 2 -4.83 20.08 -23.72
C ILE A 2 -4.83 18.85 -22.82
N GLY A 3 -3.81 18.73 -21.97
CA GLY A 3 -3.71 17.67 -20.98
C GLY A 3 -4.63 17.87 -19.78
N ARG A 4 -4.68 16.88 -18.89
CA ARG A 4 -5.52 16.91 -17.69
C ARG A 4 -5.04 18.00 -16.73
N LYS A 5 -5.96 18.56 -15.95
CA LYS A 5 -5.65 19.29 -14.73
C LYS A 5 -5.91 18.42 -13.54
N ILE A 6 -4.96 18.41 -12.61
CA ILE A 6 -5.08 17.76 -11.32
C ILE A 6 -5.23 18.83 -10.26
N TYR A 7 -6.41 18.91 -9.67
CA TYR A 7 -6.67 19.72 -8.50
C TYR A 7 -6.43 18.88 -7.26
N TYR A 8 -5.70 19.42 -6.30
CA TYR A 8 -5.34 18.71 -5.08
C TYR A 8 -5.33 19.65 -3.88
N GLU A 9 -5.48 19.11 -2.69
CA GLU A 9 -5.39 19.89 -1.46
C GLU A 9 -3.92 20.18 -1.12
N LEU A 10 -3.58 21.45 -0.90
CA LEU A 10 -2.19 21.86 -0.61
C LEU A 10 -1.65 21.32 0.72
N ALA A 11 -2.54 20.99 1.66
CA ALA A 11 -2.15 20.48 2.98
C ALA A 11 -1.77 19.00 2.97
N THR A 12 -2.37 18.19 2.09
CA THR A 12 -2.29 16.72 2.12
C THR A 12 -1.75 16.12 0.83
N GLY A 13 -1.88 16.83 -0.29
CA GLY A 13 -1.60 16.29 -1.62
C GLY A 13 -2.77 15.47 -2.21
N ASP A 14 -3.89 15.36 -1.49
CA ASP A 14 -5.01 14.53 -1.92
C ASP A 14 -5.71 15.12 -3.15
N VAL A 15 -5.97 14.29 -4.15
CA VAL A 15 -6.62 14.71 -5.39
C VAL A 15 -8.10 14.96 -5.16
N ILE A 16 -8.53 16.13 -5.60
CA ILE A 16 -9.87 16.67 -5.48
C ILE A 16 -10.67 16.38 -6.75
N LEU A 17 -10.07 16.72 -7.89
CA LEU A 17 -10.69 16.66 -9.18
C LEU A 17 -9.59 16.44 -10.22
N THR A 18 -9.85 15.53 -11.14
CA THR A 18 -9.05 15.35 -12.35
C THR A 18 -9.93 15.64 -13.55
N THR A 19 -9.53 16.62 -14.36
CA THR A 19 -10.24 16.94 -15.60
C THR A 19 -9.84 15.98 -16.72
N LEU A 20 -10.71 15.85 -17.72
CA LEU A 20 -10.40 15.10 -18.92
C LEU A 20 -9.52 15.92 -19.88
N GLU A 21 -8.78 15.21 -20.72
CA GLU A 21 -8.02 15.80 -21.81
C GLU A 21 -8.96 16.34 -22.90
N LYS A 22 -8.50 17.37 -23.62
CA LYS A 22 -9.24 17.91 -24.77
C LYS A 22 -8.39 17.79 -26.04
N THR A 23 -8.98 17.19 -27.07
CA THR A 23 -8.31 16.94 -28.36
C THR A 23 -8.70 17.94 -29.45
N SER A 24 -9.67 18.83 -29.21
CA SER A 24 -10.12 19.81 -30.22
C SER A 24 -9.04 20.81 -30.62
N GLU A 25 -9.01 21.19 -31.90
CA GLU A 25 -8.17 22.27 -32.45
C GLU A 25 -8.52 23.63 -31.82
N THR A 26 -9.78 23.83 -31.43
CA THR A 26 -10.28 25.04 -30.76
C THR A 26 -10.29 24.93 -29.24
N ALA A 27 -9.67 23.90 -28.67
CA ALA A 27 -9.64 23.71 -27.23
C ALA A 27 -8.86 24.85 -26.56
N ILE A 28 -9.48 25.53 -25.60
CA ILE A 28 -8.87 26.58 -24.79
C ILE A 28 -8.75 26.09 -23.34
N ASN A 29 -7.61 26.39 -22.72
CA ASN A 29 -7.39 26.12 -21.32
C ASN A 29 -8.20 27.10 -20.47
N THR A 30 -8.96 26.58 -19.52
CA THR A 30 -9.62 27.38 -18.49
C THR A 30 -8.59 27.90 -17.49
N THR A 31 -8.91 28.93 -16.72
CA THR A 31 -8.12 29.31 -15.54
C THR A 31 -8.58 28.54 -14.31
N LYS A 32 -7.77 28.54 -13.25
CA LYS A 32 -8.15 27.94 -11.96
C LYS A 32 -9.47 28.52 -11.45
N GLU A 33 -9.64 29.84 -11.53
CA GLU A 33 -10.83 30.56 -11.08
C GLU A 33 -12.06 30.17 -11.89
N GLN A 34 -11.91 30.03 -13.22
CA GLN A 34 -13.00 29.56 -14.08
C GLN A 34 -13.43 28.15 -13.72
N ASP A 35 -12.47 27.24 -13.48
CA ASP A 35 -12.78 25.87 -13.11
C ASP A 35 -13.48 25.80 -11.73
N PHE A 36 -13.11 26.67 -10.79
CA PHE A 36 -13.84 26.83 -9.53
C PHE A 36 -15.29 27.27 -9.72
N GLN A 37 -15.62 28.02 -10.79
CA GLN A 37 -17.03 28.35 -11.07
C GLN A 37 -17.79 27.20 -11.75
N ILE A 38 -17.07 26.27 -12.39
CA ILE A 38 -17.67 25.17 -13.17
C ILE A 38 -17.92 23.93 -12.32
N TYR A 39 -17.03 23.61 -11.37
CA TYR A 39 -17.05 22.35 -10.64
C TYR A 39 -17.45 22.53 -9.17
N ASP A 40 -18.59 21.97 -8.79
CA ASP A 40 -19.13 22.03 -7.42
C ASP A 40 -18.14 21.50 -6.37
N VAL A 41 -17.36 20.46 -6.70
CA VAL A 41 -16.33 19.86 -5.82
C VAL A 41 -15.17 20.81 -5.50
N LEU A 42 -14.94 21.81 -6.36
CA LEU A 42 -13.98 22.89 -6.12
C LEU A 42 -14.64 24.05 -5.35
N GLN A 43 -15.90 24.39 -5.65
CA GLN A 43 -16.64 25.44 -4.94
C GLN A 43 -16.78 25.19 -3.44
N ALA A 44 -16.83 23.93 -3.03
CA ALA A 44 -16.88 23.54 -1.62
C ALA A 44 -15.58 23.82 -0.84
N ARG A 45 -14.53 24.36 -1.48
CA ARG A 45 -13.20 24.57 -0.89
C ARG A 45 -12.72 26.01 -1.07
N SER A 46 -11.77 26.43 -0.24
CA SER A 46 -11.07 27.68 -0.45
C SER A 46 -10.16 27.57 -1.68
N ILE A 47 -10.22 28.55 -2.57
CA ILE A 47 -9.35 28.56 -3.76
C ILE A 47 -7.86 28.57 -3.37
N ASP A 48 -7.51 29.19 -2.23
CA ASP A 48 -6.14 29.29 -1.73
C ASP A 48 -5.65 28.00 -1.06
N SER A 49 -6.54 27.06 -0.75
CA SER A 49 -6.17 25.76 -0.18
C SER A 49 -5.98 24.66 -1.24
N VAL A 50 -6.16 24.99 -2.52
CA VAL A 50 -6.15 24.03 -3.62
C VAL A 50 -5.02 24.33 -4.59
N GLY A 51 -4.17 23.34 -4.84
CA GLY A 51 -3.16 23.38 -5.89
C GLY A 51 -3.74 22.93 -7.23
N VAL A 52 -3.07 23.29 -8.33
CA VAL A 52 -3.39 22.78 -9.66
C VAL A 52 -2.11 22.42 -10.40
N ILE A 53 -2.05 21.22 -10.96
CA ILE A 53 -1.02 20.79 -11.92
C ILE A 53 -1.67 20.65 -13.27
N GLN A 54 -1.14 21.36 -14.27
CA GLN A 54 -1.52 21.18 -15.67
C GLN A 54 -0.55 20.19 -16.30
N LEU A 55 -1.05 19.02 -16.68
CA LEU A 55 -0.27 18.00 -17.37
C LEU A 55 -0.19 18.29 -18.87
N GLU A 56 0.83 17.72 -19.51
CA GLU A 56 0.89 17.61 -20.96
C GLU A 56 -0.17 16.61 -21.47
N PHE A 57 -0.57 16.77 -22.73
CA PHE A 57 -1.53 15.85 -23.35
C PHE A 57 -0.93 14.44 -23.44
N GLY A 58 -1.64 13.43 -22.92
CA GLY A 58 -1.19 12.05 -22.89
C GLY A 58 -0.21 11.72 -21.74
N GLN A 59 0.19 12.70 -20.93
CA GLN A 59 1.08 12.46 -19.81
C GLN A 59 0.44 11.50 -18.80
N TYR A 60 1.19 10.47 -18.40
CA TYR A 60 0.75 9.41 -17.49
C TYR A 60 -0.49 8.63 -17.95
N GLN A 61 -0.80 8.59 -19.26
CA GLN A 61 -1.98 7.88 -19.77
C GLN A 61 -2.03 6.41 -19.33
N GLY A 62 -0.89 5.71 -19.35
CA GLY A 62 -0.79 4.33 -18.86
C GLY A 62 -1.09 4.23 -17.36
N GLU A 63 -0.56 5.15 -16.57
CA GLU A 63 -0.75 5.15 -15.11
C GLU A 63 -2.20 5.41 -14.73
N PHE A 64 -2.89 6.33 -15.40
CA PHE A 64 -4.32 6.55 -15.17
C PHE A 64 -5.20 5.34 -15.53
N GLN A 65 -4.70 4.41 -16.34
CA GLN A 65 -5.42 3.17 -16.68
C GLN A 65 -5.13 2.03 -15.71
N THR A 66 -3.93 1.99 -15.13
CA THR A 66 -3.47 0.85 -14.32
C THR A 66 -3.47 1.14 -12.82
N ALA A 67 -3.37 2.41 -12.41
CA ALA A 67 -3.35 2.80 -11.00
C ALA A 67 -4.73 2.66 -10.36
N LYS A 68 -4.72 2.22 -9.10
CA LYS A 68 -5.87 2.18 -8.20
C LYS A 68 -6.21 3.57 -7.67
N SER A 69 -5.18 4.35 -7.34
CA SER A 69 -5.32 5.72 -6.82
C SER A 69 -4.06 6.53 -7.16
N TYR A 70 -4.12 7.85 -6.99
CA TYR A 70 -2.95 8.72 -7.08
C TYR A 70 -3.13 9.98 -6.24
N LYS A 71 -2.00 10.56 -5.83
CA LYS A 71 -1.91 11.81 -5.08
C LYS A 71 -0.76 12.67 -5.56
N VAL A 72 -0.72 13.93 -5.15
CA VAL A 72 0.40 14.83 -5.39
C VAL A 72 1.38 14.74 -4.23
N ASN A 73 2.66 14.52 -4.51
CA ASN A 73 3.72 14.68 -3.53
C ASN A 73 4.03 16.17 -3.38
N LEU A 74 3.81 16.72 -2.18
CA LEU A 74 3.97 18.16 -1.91
C LEU A 74 5.43 18.64 -1.92
N GLU A 75 6.41 17.74 -1.76
CA GLU A 75 7.83 18.08 -1.81
C GLU A 75 8.32 18.20 -3.25
N THR A 76 7.89 17.27 -4.12
CA THR A 76 8.34 17.20 -5.52
C THR A 76 7.38 17.85 -6.50
N ASN A 77 6.13 18.10 -6.10
CA ASN A 77 5.00 18.48 -6.96
C ASN A 77 4.73 17.49 -8.10
N GLU A 78 5.06 16.21 -7.92
CA GLU A 78 4.80 15.15 -8.88
C GLU A 78 3.67 14.24 -8.43
N LEU A 79 3.08 13.51 -9.38
CA LEU A 79 2.07 12.49 -9.09
C LEU A 79 2.71 11.20 -8.59
N VAL A 80 2.16 10.67 -7.50
CA VAL A 80 2.49 9.35 -6.96
C VAL A 80 1.29 8.44 -7.18
N PHE A 81 1.50 7.38 -7.95
CA PHE A 81 0.49 6.40 -8.29
C PHE A 81 0.54 5.19 -7.35
N GLU A 82 -0.61 4.75 -6.87
CA GLU A 82 -0.79 3.51 -6.13
C GLU A 82 -1.36 2.47 -7.11
N TYR A 83 -0.68 1.35 -7.28
CA TYR A 83 -1.12 0.28 -8.18
C TYR A 83 -1.88 -0.80 -7.40
N PRO A 84 -2.91 -1.41 -8.02
CA PRO A 84 -3.58 -2.54 -7.40
C PRO A 84 -2.60 -3.71 -7.26
N THR A 85 -2.45 -4.21 -6.04
CA THR A 85 -1.79 -5.48 -5.77
C THR A 85 -2.83 -6.59 -5.80
N TYR A 86 -2.48 -7.73 -6.39
CA TYR A 86 -3.34 -8.90 -6.30
C TYR A 86 -3.36 -9.38 -4.86
N GLU A 87 -4.53 -9.30 -4.23
CA GLU A 87 -4.80 -9.91 -2.94
C GLU A 87 -5.71 -11.12 -3.17
N PRO A 88 -5.28 -12.34 -2.80
CA PRO A 88 -6.13 -13.52 -2.92
C PRO A 88 -7.37 -13.37 -2.04
N PRO A 89 -8.49 -14.05 -2.34
CA PRO A 89 -9.69 -13.98 -1.52
C PRO A 89 -9.40 -14.31 -0.05
N LEU A 90 -10.09 -13.63 0.88
CA LEU A 90 -9.91 -13.86 2.33
C LEU A 90 -10.04 -15.34 2.71
N THR A 91 -10.91 -16.09 2.04
CA THR A 91 -11.08 -17.53 2.24
C THR A 91 -9.79 -18.30 1.95
N GLU A 92 -9.10 -18.01 0.85
CA GLU A 92 -7.83 -18.66 0.50
C GLU A 92 -6.73 -18.30 1.49
N GLN A 93 -6.68 -17.04 1.92
CA GLN A 93 -5.74 -16.59 2.95
C GLN A 93 -5.95 -17.32 4.27
N ILE A 94 -7.22 -17.47 4.71
CA ILE A 94 -7.58 -18.17 5.95
C ILE A 94 -7.20 -19.65 5.87
N GLU A 95 -7.49 -20.33 4.76
CA GLU A 95 -7.13 -21.74 4.60
C GLU A 95 -5.62 -21.95 4.60
N ARG A 96 -4.87 -21.07 3.93
CA ARG A 96 -3.40 -21.07 3.99
C ARG A 96 -2.89 -20.87 5.41
N LEU A 97 -3.40 -19.87 6.13
CA LEU A 97 -3.00 -19.59 7.50
C LEU A 97 -3.34 -20.73 8.45
N LYS A 98 -4.50 -21.38 8.31
CA LYS A 98 -4.86 -22.57 9.10
C LYS A 98 -3.88 -23.71 8.85
N SER A 99 -3.54 -23.97 7.58
CA SER A 99 -2.59 -25.03 7.21
C SER A 99 -1.20 -24.76 7.79
N GLU A 100 -0.70 -23.54 7.67
CA GLU A 100 0.59 -23.13 8.25
C GLU A 100 0.56 -23.23 9.78
N ASN A 101 -0.52 -22.78 10.43
CA ASN A 101 -0.66 -22.87 11.88
C ASN A 101 -0.70 -24.32 12.38
N LEU A 102 -1.30 -25.23 11.61
CA LEU A 102 -1.31 -26.66 11.92
C LEU A 102 0.10 -27.24 11.83
N SER A 103 0.82 -26.96 10.73
CA SER A 103 2.20 -27.41 10.54
C SER A 103 3.12 -26.90 11.64
N LEU A 104 3.03 -25.62 11.99
CA LEU A 104 3.80 -25.02 13.08
C LEU A 104 3.46 -25.65 14.45
N LYS A 105 2.21 -26.04 14.69
CA LYS A 105 1.82 -26.73 15.94
C LYS A 105 2.38 -28.15 16.01
N GLU A 106 2.38 -28.87 14.90
CA GLU A 106 2.97 -30.21 14.80
C GLU A 106 4.49 -30.14 15.05
N GLU A 107 5.18 -29.22 14.38
CA GLU A 107 6.62 -29.01 14.58
C GLU A 107 6.95 -28.62 16.02
N ASN A 108 6.19 -27.69 16.61
CA ASN A 108 6.36 -27.32 18.02
C ASN A 108 6.15 -28.49 18.98
N THR A 109 5.22 -29.40 18.66
CA THR A 109 4.96 -30.58 19.49
C THR A 109 6.11 -31.56 19.41
N ALA A 110 6.62 -31.82 18.20
CA ALA A 110 7.79 -32.67 17.98
C ALA A 110 9.05 -32.12 18.68
N LEU A 111 9.30 -30.82 18.55
CA LEU A 111 10.42 -30.15 19.22
C LEU A 111 10.34 -30.26 20.74
N LYS A 112 9.14 -30.12 21.32
CA LYS A 112 8.94 -30.28 22.77
C LYS A 112 9.23 -31.70 23.24
N GLU A 113 8.83 -32.72 22.47
CA GLU A 113 9.13 -34.11 22.83
C GLU A 113 10.64 -34.39 22.73
N GLN A 114 11.28 -33.96 21.64
CA GLN A 114 12.73 -34.07 21.47
C GLN A 114 13.49 -33.35 22.60
N GLN A 115 13.02 -32.18 23.02
CA GLN A 115 13.60 -31.44 24.14
C GLN A 115 13.49 -32.22 25.45
N LYS A 116 12.35 -32.88 25.69
CA LYS A 116 12.12 -33.69 26.88
C LYS A 116 12.99 -34.96 26.89
N GLU A 117 13.14 -35.62 25.74
CA GLU A 117 14.05 -36.77 25.59
C GLU A 117 15.50 -36.37 25.89
N LEU A 118 15.97 -35.27 25.30
CA LEU A 118 17.31 -34.73 25.55
C LEU A 118 17.53 -34.39 27.03
N GLN A 119 16.55 -33.77 27.69
CA GLN A 119 16.62 -33.47 29.12
C GLN A 119 16.72 -34.74 29.98
N THR A 120 15.99 -35.79 29.60
CA THR A 120 16.02 -37.09 30.30
C THR A 120 17.39 -37.74 30.17
N SER A 121 17.94 -37.83 28.95
CA SER A 121 19.27 -38.40 28.73
C SER A 121 20.38 -37.59 29.42
N LEU A 122 20.25 -36.26 29.47
CA LEU A 122 21.21 -35.41 30.18
C LEU A 122 21.18 -35.68 31.68
N LEU A 123 20.00 -35.84 32.27
CA LEU A 123 19.84 -36.18 33.69
C LEU A 123 20.45 -37.54 34.02
N GLU A 124 20.22 -38.54 33.18
CA GLU A 124 20.81 -39.88 33.33
C GLU A 124 22.34 -39.83 33.28
N ALA A 125 22.91 -39.10 32.30
CA ALA A 125 24.34 -38.91 32.18
C ALA A 125 24.94 -38.18 33.41
N GLN A 126 24.25 -37.15 33.91
CA GLN A 126 24.66 -36.42 35.11
C GLN A 126 24.70 -37.32 36.35
N ASN A 127 23.68 -38.16 36.53
CA ASN A 127 23.60 -39.10 37.65
C ASN A 127 24.72 -40.15 37.57
N ALA A 128 25.04 -40.66 36.38
CA ALA A 128 26.13 -41.61 36.19
C ALA A 128 27.50 -40.98 36.52
N ILE A 129 27.73 -39.73 36.13
CA ILE A 129 28.95 -38.97 36.47
C ILE A 129 29.07 -38.80 37.98
N ASN A 130 27.99 -38.40 38.66
CA ASN A 130 28.01 -38.21 40.12
C ASN A 130 28.34 -39.52 40.85
N ALA A 131 27.76 -40.65 40.42
CA ALA A 131 28.03 -41.95 41.01
C ALA A 131 29.50 -42.40 40.84
N LEU A 132 30.18 -41.97 39.78
CA LEU A 132 31.62 -42.25 39.56
C LEU A 132 32.55 -41.35 40.40
N LEU A 133 32.07 -40.18 40.85
CA LEU A 133 32.84 -39.24 41.66
C LEU A 133 32.71 -39.47 43.18
N GLU A 134 31.71 -40.25 43.61
CA GLU A 134 31.47 -40.62 45.02
C GLU A 134 32.17 -41.95 45.46
N VAL A 135 33.08 -42.50 44.64
CA VAL A 135 33.96 -43.64 44.96
C VAL A 135 35.39 -43.18 45.21
#